data_AF-A0A954QST3-F1
#
_entry.id   AF-A0A954QST3-F1
#
_cell.length_a   1.000
_cell.length_b   1.000
_cell.length_c   1.000
_cell.angle_alpha   90.00
_cell.angle_beta   90.00
_cell.angle_gamma   90.00
#
_symmetry.space_group_name_H-M   'P 1'
#
loop_
_entity.id
_entity.type
_entity.pdbx_description
1 polymer ?
#
loop_
_entity_poly.entity_id
_entity_poly.type
_entity_poly.pdbx_seq_one_letter_code
_entity_poly.pdbx_strand_id
1 'polypeptide(L)'
;MRKIFALASLCLALLFNSHSQLRAQDEPVAQPAEAVAEAVAEPVAEPTGSDSKTPTLRPLTVTTGLTDGMLITGTLLDTNSIAIKTAFGEAAIPLSEVAGIRFPSAEDTSTTIVMLNGDSITGATDVKFVNVETSWGHAKINGQSVSTMLFVPGLTWHNSDSLGGKRWTLTDQKAAPPNTAAAAGTPAPPQIGQPVPGRFPNGQPQVIFGR
;
A
#
# COMPACT_ATOMS: atom_id res chain seq x y z
N MET A 1 33.88 -39.86 -18.20
CA MET A 1 33.03 -39.68 -19.40
C MET A 1 31.68 -39.10 -19.00
N ARG A 2 31.30 -37.95 -19.56
CA ARG A 2 29.94 -37.60 -20.06
C ARG A 2 29.95 -36.10 -20.41
N LYS A 3 29.49 -35.77 -21.62
CA LYS A 3 29.46 -34.40 -22.16
C LYS A 3 28.09 -33.79 -21.86
N ILE A 4 28.03 -32.50 -21.57
CA ILE A 4 26.81 -31.70 -21.75
C ILE A 4 27.18 -30.48 -22.60
N PHE A 5 26.31 -30.19 -23.57
CA PHE A 5 26.48 -29.24 -24.66
C PHE A 5 25.41 -28.15 -24.52
N ALA A 6 25.79 -26.88 -24.54
CA ALA A 6 24.89 -25.72 -24.75
C ALA A 6 25.77 -24.49 -25.05
N LEU A 7 26.35 -24.39 -26.25
CA LEU A 7 25.86 -23.51 -27.32
C LEU A 7 25.66 -22.04 -26.87
N ALA A 8 26.74 -21.28 -26.89
CA ALA A 8 26.70 -19.82 -27.01
C ALA A 8 26.84 -19.45 -28.49
N SER A 9 25.89 -18.70 -29.04
CA SER A 9 26.04 -18.02 -30.34
C SER A 9 25.03 -16.88 -30.43
N LEU A 10 25.53 -15.65 -30.28
CA LEU A 10 24.76 -14.43 -30.52
C LEU A 10 25.68 -13.41 -31.20
N CYS A 11 25.72 -13.44 -32.53
CA CYS A 11 26.45 -12.47 -33.34
C CYS A 11 25.52 -11.81 -34.36
N LEU A 12 25.26 -10.53 -34.12
CA LEU A 12 25.49 -9.42 -35.05
C LEU A 12 25.00 -9.57 -36.50
N ALA A 13 23.95 -8.81 -36.85
CA ALA A 13 23.76 -8.25 -38.19
C ALA A 13 23.06 -6.89 -38.12
N LEU A 14 23.81 -5.82 -38.34
CA LEU A 14 23.27 -4.49 -38.67
C LEU A 14 22.77 -4.51 -40.12
N LEU A 15 21.63 -3.88 -40.41
CA LEU A 15 21.25 -3.52 -41.78
C LEU A 15 20.83 -2.04 -41.87
N PHE A 16 21.27 -1.44 -42.98
CA PHE A 16 21.30 -0.01 -43.29
C PHE A 16 20.04 0.45 -44.06
N ASN A 17 19.87 1.79 -44.14
CA ASN A 17 19.34 2.55 -45.29
C ASN A 17 17.86 2.32 -45.70
N SER A 18 17.07 3.31 -46.16
CA SER A 18 17.41 4.55 -46.88
C SER A 18 16.17 5.45 -47.09
N HIS A 19 16.41 6.76 -47.23
CA HIS A 19 15.70 7.72 -48.11
C HIS A 19 14.16 7.79 -48.18
N SER A 20 13.62 8.97 -47.83
CA SER A 20 13.03 9.88 -48.83
C SER A 20 12.96 11.31 -48.30
N GLN A 21 13.13 12.30 -49.20
CA GLN A 21 13.20 13.73 -48.89
C GLN A 21 12.05 14.51 -49.55
N LEU A 22 11.83 15.74 -49.06
CA LEU A 22 11.13 16.87 -49.70
C LEU A 22 9.65 16.70 -50.12
N ARG A 23 8.81 17.66 -49.67
CA ARG A 23 8.46 18.82 -50.52
C ARG A 23 8.05 20.04 -49.67
N ALA A 24 8.34 21.24 -50.17
CA ALA A 24 7.99 22.54 -49.57
C ALA A 24 6.86 23.25 -50.36
N GLN A 25 6.59 24.53 -50.02
CA GLN A 25 5.66 25.49 -50.67
C GLN A 25 4.18 25.37 -50.22
N ASP A 26 3.37 26.43 -50.09
CA ASP A 26 3.51 27.92 -50.06
C ASP A 26 2.19 28.50 -49.47
N GLU A 27 1.91 29.79 -49.18
CA GLU A 27 2.54 31.12 -49.34
C GLU A 27 1.96 32.09 -48.23
N PRO A 28 2.53 33.29 -47.93
CA PRO A 28 1.93 34.26 -46.99
C PRO A 28 1.14 35.39 -47.71
N VAL A 29 -0.09 35.68 -47.28
CA VAL A 29 -0.94 36.75 -47.85
C VAL A 29 -1.43 37.73 -46.77
N ALA A 30 -1.57 39.00 -47.16
CA ALA A 30 -1.48 40.18 -46.30
C ALA A 30 -2.77 40.62 -45.57
N GLN A 31 -2.57 41.51 -44.59
CA GLN A 31 -3.60 42.31 -43.91
C GLN A 31 -4.30 43.29 -44.86
N PRO A 32 -5.53 43.71 -44.51
CA PRO A 32 -5.87 45.12 -44.50
C PRO A 32 -6.21 45.61 -43.08
N ALA A 33 -5.91 46.88 -42.79
CA ALA A 33 -6.25 47.55 -41.55
C ALA A 33 -7.14 48.77 -41.83
N GLU A 34 -8.15 48.99 -40.97
CA GLU A 34 -8.74 50.28 -40.54
C GLU A 34 -9.96 49.90 -39.65
N ALA A 35 -10.20 50.33 -38.40
CA ALA A 35 -9.83 51.49 -37.56
C ALA A 35 -11.09 52.32 -37.21
N VAL A 36 -11.69 52.02 -36.05
CA VAL A 36 -12.51 52.89 -35.18
C VAL A 36 -12.84 52.06 -33.91
N ALA A 37 -12.98 52.56 -32.69
CA ALA A 37 -12.53 53.75 -31.97
C ALA A 37 -13.06 53.56 -30.52
N GLU A 38 -12.18 53.70 -29.54
CA GLU A 38 -12.45 54.28 -28.21
C GLU A 38 -13.70 53.82 -27.38
N ALA A 39 -13.48 52.93 -26.40
CA ALA A 39 -14.33 52.83 -25.20
C ALA A 39 -13.54 52.33 -23.97
N VAL A 40 -13.42 53.20 -22.97
CA VAL A 40 -12.75 53.06 -21.68
C VAL A 40 -13.20 51.83 -20.86
N ALA A 41 -12.24 51.00 -20.41
CA ALA A 41 -12.12 50.51 -19.02
C ALA A 41 -10.94 49.53 -18.86
N GLU A 42 -9.89 49.92 -18.13
CA GLU A 42 -8.92 48.97 -17.57
C GLU A 42 -9.43 48.46 -16.21
N PRO A 43 -9.66 47.15 -16.04
CA PRO A 43 -9.53 46.52 -14.74
C PRO A 43 -8.09 46.02 -14.61
N VAL A 44 -7.24 46.83 -13.96
CA VAL A 44 -6.00 46.34 -13.37
C VAL A 44 -6.37 45.38 -12.24
N ALA A 45 -6.57 44.12 -12.60
CA ALA A 45 -6.61 43.00 -11.68
C ALA A 45 -5.18 42.47 -11.54
N GLU A 46 -4.36 43.14 -10.73
CA GLU A 46 -3.22 42.48 -10.12
C GLU A 46 -3.74 41.21 -9.44
N PRO A 47 -3.16 40.02 -9.69
CA PRO A 47 -3.37 38.88 -8.81
C PRO A 47 -2.64 39.18 -7.49
N THR A 48 -3.29 39.98 -6.64
CA THR A 48 -2.90 40.24 -5.26
C THR A 48 -2.64 38.91 -4.57
N GLY A 49 -1.40 38.71 -4.13
CA GLY A 49 -0.97 37.69 -3.19
C GLY A 49 -1.75 36.36 -3.24
N SER A 50 -1.36 35.46 -4.15
CA SER A 50 -1.44 34.03 -3.84
C SER A 50 -0.50 33.76 -2.67
N ASP A 51 -1.00 34.07 -1.47
CA ASP A 51 -0.40 33.77 -0.19
C ASP A 51 -0.21 32.25 -0.16
N SER A 52 0.99 31.84 -0.55
CA SER A 52 1.36 30.45 -0.74
C SER A 52 1.57 29.88 0.64
N LYS A 53 0.44 29.64 1.32
CA LYS A 53 0.36 29.08 2.66
C LYS A 53 0.94 27.68 2.61
N THR A 54 2.28 27.62 2.70
CA THR A 54 3.07 26.40 2.76
C THR A 54 2.37 25.49 3.75
N PRO A 55 1.79 24.36 3.27
CA PRO A 55 1.00 23.52 4.15
C PRO A 55 1.93 23.11 5.29
N THR A 56 1.55 23.44 6.52
CA THR A 56 2.35 23.12 7.70
C THR A 56 2.30 21.62 7.88
N LEU A 57 3.17 20.91 7.16
CA LEU A 57 3.27 19.46 7.16
C LEU A 57 3.57 19.04 8.59
N ARG A 58 2.62 18.37 9.22
CA ARG A 58 2.86 17.74 10.52
C ARG A 58 3.88 16.62 10.30
N PRO A 59 5.00 16.60 11.04
CA PRO A 59 5.97 15.50 10.98
C PRO A 59 5.25 14.16 11.16
N LEU A 60 5.30 13.31 10.13
CA LEU A 60 4.74 11.97 10.18
C LEU A 60 5.90 10.97 10.21
N THR A 61 6.07 10.31 11.35
CA THR A 61 7.06 9.24 11.48
C THR A 61 6.66 8.05 10.63
N VAL A 62 7.62 7.50 9.88
CA VAL A 62 7.44 6.35 9.01
C VAL A 62 8.60 5.38 9.19
N THR A 63 8.29 4.09 9.29
CA THR A 63 9.22 2.98 9.13
C THR A 63 9.02 2.40 7.74
N THR A 64 9.98 2.69 6.86
CA THR A 64 10.02 2.22 5.48
C THR A 64 10.83 0.92 5.41
N GLY A 65 10.18 -0.17 5.05
CA GLY A 65 10.85 -1.40 4.67
C GLY A 65 11.24 -1.37 3.20
N LEU A 66 12.47 -1.76 2.89
CA LEU A 66 12.99 -1.88 1.54
C LEU A 66 12.83 -3.30 0.99
N THR A 67 13.09 -3.47 -0.31
CA THR A 67 13.06 -4.78 -1.00
C THR A 67 14.22 -5.70 -0.64
N ASP A 68 15.31 -5.17 -0.07
CA ASP A 68 16.46 -5.94 0.44
C ASP A 68 16.29 -6.41 1.90
N GLY A 69 15.18 -6.04 2.55
CA GLY A 69 14.91 -6.32 3.96
C GLY A 69 15.43 -5.28 4.96
N MET A 70 16.12 -4.22 4.51
CA MET A 70 16.51 -3.12 5.38
C MET A 70 15.30 -2.29 5.81
N LEU A 71 15.30 -1.83 7.07
CA LEU A 71 14.31 -0.91 7.61
C LEU A 71 14.94 0.48 7.82
N ILE A 72 14.34 1.51 7.25
CA ILE A 72 14.69 2.92 7.48
C ILE A 72 13.57 3.56 8.28
N THR A 73 13.88 4.17 9.42
CA THR A 73 12.89 4.91 10.23
C THR A 73 13.26 6.40 10.29
N GLY A 74 12.26 7.26 10.13
CA GLY A 74 12.43 8.71 10.19
C GLY A 74 11.13 9.45 9.94
N THR A 75 11.20 10.74 9.61
CA THR A 75 10.06 11.62 9.34
C THR A 75 9.88 11.78 7.83
N LEU A 76 8.67 11.59 7.31
CA LEU A 76 8.37 11.84 5.90
C LEU A 76 8.32 13.36 5.61
N LEU A 77 9.02 13.81 4.56
CA LEU A 77 9.18 15.24 4.26
C LEU A 77 8.30 15.76 3.11
N ASP A 78 8.05 14.96 2.07
CA ASP A 78 7.52 15.47 0.80
C ASP A 78 6.01 15.70 0.79
N THR A 79 5.28 14.81 1.46
CA THR A 79 3.92 14.44 1.06
C THR A 79 3.07 14.07 2.27
N ASN A 80 1.83 14.55 2.29
CA ASN A 80 0.82 14.23 3.32
C ASN A 80 -0.29 13.27 2.85
N SER A 81 -0.33 12.93 1.56
CA SER A 81 -1.37 12.08 0.96
C SER A 81 -0.80 11.22 -0.18
N ILE A 82 -1.21 9.96 -0.26
CA ILE A 82 -0.82 9.05 -1.35
C ILE A 82 -1.92 8.96 -2.40
N ALA A 83 -1.56 9.15 -3.67
CA ALA A 83 -2.45 8.90 -4.78
C ALA A 83 -2.49 7.40 -5.10
N ILE A 84 -3.69 6.81 -5.08
CA ILE A 84 -3.95 5.43 -5.46
C ILE A 84 -5.00 5.38 -6.57
N LYS A 85 -4.70 4.63 -7.62
CA LYS A 85 -5.59 4.32 -8.73
C LYS A 85 -6.24 2.97 -8.49
N THR A 86 -7.54 2.99 -8.24
CA THR A 86 -8.39 1.80 -8.02
C THR A 86 -9.24 1.52 -9.27
N ALA A 87 -9.98 0.42 -9.28
CA ALA A 87 -10.96 0.13 -10.34
C ALA A 87 -12.11 1.17 -10.41
N PHE A 88 -12.33 1.95 -9.34
CA PHE A 88 -13.39 2.96 -9.25
C PHE A 88 -12.92 4.38 -9.59
N GLY A 89 -11.61 4.56 -9.84
CA GLY A 89 -11.00 5.87 -10.09
C GLY A 89 -9.74 6.11 -9.26
N GLU A 90 -9.23 7.34 -9.34
CA GLU A 90 -8.09 7.80 -8.57
C GLU A 90 -8.54 8.51 -7.29
N ALA A 91 -7.87 8.22 -6.17
CA ALA A 91 -8.15 8.80 -4.86
C ALA A 91 -6.84 9.22 -4.18
N ALA A 92 -6.84 10.39 -3.53
CA ALA A 92 -5.75 10.84 -2.67
C ALA A 92 -6.10 10.52 -1.21
N ILE A 93 -5.38 9.58 -0.60
CA ILE A 93 -5.62 9.14 0.79
C ILE A 93 -4.65 9.89 1.73
N PRO A 94 -5.13 10.62 2.75
CA PRO A 94 -4.28 11.26 3.73
C PRO A 94 -3.44 10.24 4.51
N LEU A 95 -2.11 10.41 4.54
CA LEU A 95 -1.21 9.50 5.26
C LEU A 95 -1.43 9.53 6.78
N SER A 96 -2.05 10.59 7.31
CA SER A 96 -2.52 10.66 8.70
C SER A 96 -3.63 9.65 9.04
N GLU A 97 -4.29 9.05 8.04
CA GLU A 97 -5.35 8.05 8.21
C GLU A 97 -4.86 6.64 7.84
N VAL A 98 -3.60 6.49 7.43
CA VAL A 98 -3.00 5.23 6.97
C VAL A 98 -2.19 4.59 8.10
N ALA A 99 -2.47 3.32 8.41
CA ALA A 99 -1.66 2.53 9.33
C ALA A 99 -0.38 2.03 8.64
N GLY A 100 -0.53 1.58 7.38
CA GLY A 100 0.60 1.18 6.54
C GLY A 100 0.24 0.97 5.08
N ILE A 101 1.26 1.02 4.23
CA ILE A 101 1.22 0.79 2.78
C ILE A 101 2.14 -0.38 2.47
N ARG A 102 1.64 -1.36 1.73
CA ARG A 102 2.44 -2.43 1.12
C ARG A 102 2.49 -2.19 -0.38
N PHE A 103 3.70 -2.10 -0.92
CA PHE A 103 3.94 -1.89 -2.35
C PHE A 103 3.88 -3.21 -3.12
N PRO A 104 3.74 -3.17 -4.46
CA PRO A 104 3.80 -4.36 -5.29
C PRO A 104 5.12 -5.10 -5.08
N SER A 105 5.08 -6.43 -5.14
CA SER A 105 6.22 -7.32 -5.00
C SER A 105 6.22 -8.36 -6.12
N ALA A 106 7.19 -9.27 -6.13
CA ALA A 106 7.19 -10.38 -7.08
C ALA A 106 5.97 -11.33 -6.92
N GLU A 107 5.31 -11.32 -5.76
CA GLU A 107 4.15 -12.18 -5.45
C GLU A 107 2.80 -11.46 -5.58
N ASP A 108 2.76 -10.12 -5.46
CA ASP A 108 1.53 -9.33 -5.56
C ASP A 108 1.72 -8.12 -6.48
N THR A 109 0.87 -7.99 -7.50
CA THR A 109 0.96 -6.94 -8.53
C THR A 109 0.33 -5.60 -8.13
N SER A 110 -0.18 -5.47 -6.89
CA SER A 110 -0.96 -4.30 -6.46
C SER A 110 -0.51 -3.76 -5.10
N THR A 111 -0.60 -2.44 -4.94
CA THR A 111 -0.42 -1.74 -3.69
C THR A 111 -1.62 -1.99 -2.80
N THR A 112 -1.40 -2.34 -1.54
CA THR A 112 -2.45 -2.42 -0.51
C THR A 112 -2.18 -1.40 0.59
N ILE A 113 -3.15 -0.52 0.84
CA ILE A 113 -3.14 0.49 1.88
C ILE A 113 -4.09 0.03 2.97
N VAL A 114 -3.59 -0.12 4.19
CA VAL A 114 -4.40 -0.41 5.39
C VAL A 114 -4.56 0.87 6.18
N MET A 115 -5.79 1.27 6.43
CA MET A 115 -6.15 2.49 7.14
C MET A 115 -6.19 2.26 8.66
N LEU A 116 -6.14 3.33 9.45
CA LEU A 116 -6.14 3.27 10.93
C LEU A 116 -7.42 2.65 11.51
N ASN A 117 -8.52 2.62 10.75
CA ASN A 117 -9.77 1.95 11.13
C ASN A 117 -9.77 0.43 10.84
N GLY A 118 -8.72 -0.10 10.19
CA GLY A 118 -8.59 -1.51 9.82
C GLY A 118 -9.13 -1.86 8.41
N ASP A 119 -9.70 -0.90 7.68
CA ASP A 119 -10.10 -1.10 6.28
C ASP A 119 -8.88 -1.17 5.36
N SER A 120 -9.02 -1.86 4.23
CA SER A 120 -7.95 -2.03 3.24
C SER A 120 -8.40 -1.59 1.84
N ILE A 121 -7.62 -0.75 1.18
CA ILE A 121 -7.81 -0.33 -0.21
C ILE A 121 -6.68 -0.89 -1.07
N THR A 122 -7.03 -1.52 -2.19
CA THR A 122 -6.07 -2.11 -3.13
C THR A 122 -6.14 -1.43 -4.49
N GLY A 123 -4.98 -1.19 -5.11
CA GLY A 123 -4.87 -0.47 -6.38
C GLY A 123 -3.41 -0.34 -6.85
N ALA A 124 -3.16 0.64 -7.72
CA ALA A 124 -1.80 0.99 -8.16
C ALA A 124 -1.42 2.39 -7.66
N THR A 125 -0.17 2.57 -7.23
CA THR A 125 0.38 3.89 -6.87
C THR A 125 1.63 4.19 -7.72
N ASP A 126 1.83 5.45 -8.11
CA ASP A 126 3.08 5.93 -8.72
C ASP A 126 3.87 6.74 -7.67
N VAL A 127 4.66 6.04 -6.86
CA VAL A 127 5.63 6.66 -5.95
C VAL A 127 7.00 6.59 -6.61
N LYS A 128 7.54 7.76 -6.98
CA LYS A 128 8.86 7.88 -7.61
C LYS A 128 9.98 7.89 -6.58
N PHE A 129 9.81 8.70 -5.54
CA PHE A 129 10.74 8.83 -4.44
C PHE A 129 10.00 8.99 -3.11
N VAL A 130 10.66 8.60 -2.02
CA VAL A 130 10.24 8.87 -0.65
C VAL A 130 11.43 9.56 0.04
N ASN A 131 11.33 10.85 0.36
CA ASN A 131 12.34 11.53 1.17
C ASN A 131 11.98 11.43 2.66
N VAL A 132 12.88 10.81 3.42
CA VAL A 132 12.75 10.58 4.86
C VAL A 132 13.89 11.27 5.60
N GLU A 133 13.57 12.08 6.59
CA GLU A 133 14.54 12.63 7.54
C GLU A 133 14.83 11.62 8.64
N THR A 134 16.05 11.09 8.66
CA THR A 134 16.50 10.08 9.62
C THR A 134 17.46 10.70 10.64
N SER A 135 17.79 9.97 11.71
CA SER A 135 18.74 10.44 12.73
C SER A 135 20.17 10.68 12.21
N TRP A 136 20.51 10.19 11.01
CA TRP A 136 21.81 10.36 10.36
C TRP A 136 21.76 11.29 9.13
N GLY A 137 20.60 11.87 8.81
CA GLY A 137 20.40 12.84 7.73
C GLY A 137 19.22 12.51 6.81
N HIS A 138 19.15 13.20 5.68
CA HIS A 138 18.08 13.01 4.69
C HIS A 138 18.35 11.79 3.79
N ALA A 139 17.40 10.86 3.75
CA ALA A 139 17.41 9.69 2.89
C ALA A 139 16.43 9.88 1.72
N LYS A 140 16.92 9.87 0.48
CA LYS A 140 16.07 9.84 -0.73
C LYS A 140 15.98 8.41 -1.24
N ILE A 141 14.85 7.76 -1.00
CA ILE A 141 14.62 6.36 -1.35
C ILE A 141 13.89 6.29 -2.70
N ASN A 142 14.31 5.39 -3.60
CA ASN A 142 13.56 5.10 -4.83
C ASN A 142 12.27 4.33 -4.48
N GLY A 143 11.11 4.79 -4.95
CA GLY A 143 9.83 4.16 -4.61
C GLY A 143 9.72 2.70 -5.09
N GLN A 144 10.45 2.32 -6.15
CA GLN A 144 10.54 0.91 -6.61
C GLN A 144 11.35 0.01 -5.66
N SER A 145 12.16 0.60 -4.77
CA SER A 145 12.93 -0.12 -3.75
C SER A 145 12.21 -0.19 -2.40
N VAL A 146 11.04 0.44 -2.26
CA VAL A 146 10.20 0.37 -1.06
C VAL A 146 9.30 -0.86 -1.15
N SER A 147 9.39 -1.76 -0.17
CA SER A 147 8.46 -2.88 -0.04
C SER A 147 7.24 -2.51 0.82
N THR A 148 7.47 -1.73 1.88
CA THR A 148 6.44 -1.33 2.86
C THR A 148 6.72 0.04 3.46
N MET A 149 5.67 0.73 3.88
CA MET A 149 5.73 1.87 4.82
C MET A 149 4.75 1.63 5.96
N LEU A 150 5.19 1.85 7.19
CA LEU A 150 4.37 1.77 8.40
C LEU A 150 4.39 3.14 9.09
N PHE A 151 3.22 3.72 9.37
CA PHE A 151 3.10 4.99 10.08
C PHE A 151 2.77 4.80 11.57
N VAL A 152 2.38 3.58 11.95
CA VAL A 152 2.19 3.16 13.34
C VAL A 152 3.31 2.17 13.72
N PRO A 153 4.12 2.47 14.74
CA PRO A 153 5.20 1.58 15.16
C PRO A 153 4.65 0.30 15.83
N GLY A 154 5.34 -0.82 15.63
CA GLY A 154 4.98 -2.11 16.25
C GLY A 154 3.91 -2.93 15.51
N LEU A 155 3.35 -2.42 14.41
CA LEU A 155 2.52 -3.22 13.52
C LEU A 155 3.37 -4.13 12.62
N THR A 156 2.86 -5.33 12.35
CA THR A 156 3.46 -6.32 11.43
C THR A 156 2.46 -6.68 10.33
N TRP A 157 2.95 -6.89 9.11
CA TRP A 157 2.15 -7.36 7.97
C TRP A 157 1.88 -8.85 8.07
N HIS A 158 0.61 -9.23 8.00
CA HIS A 158 0.16 -10.61 7.89
C HIS A 158 -0.69 -10.80 6.64
N ASN A 159 -0.48 -11.90 5.93
CA ASN A 159 -1.39 -12.36 4.88
C ASN A 159 -2.31 -13.47 5.40
N SER A 160 -3.50 -13.52 4.84
CA SER A 160 -4.42 -14.64 4.98
C SER A 160 -4.91 -15.02 3.58
N ASP A 161 -4.76 -16.29 3.21
CA ASP A 161 -5.34 -16.81 1.98
C ASP A 161 -6.85 -16.99 2.19
N SER A 162 -7.65 -16.29 1.38
CA SER A 162 -9.11 -16.31 1.43
C SER A 162 -9.70 -16.75 0.08
N LEU A 163 -11.00 -17.03 0.04
CA LEU A 163 -11.71 -17.35 -1.20
C LEU A 163 -11.65 -16.21 -2.26
N GLY A 164 -11.31 -14.98 -1.85
CA GLY A 164 -11.07 -13.84 -2.74
C GLY A 164 -9.59 -13.57 -3.05
N GLY A 165 -8.68 -14.48 -2.70
CA GLY A 165 -7.23 -14.30 -2.81
C GLY A 165 -6.56 -13.87 -1.49
N LYS A 166 -5.33 -13.34 -1.60
CA LYS A 166 -4.53 -12.89 -0.44
C LYS A 166 -5.11 -11.61 0.16
N ARG A 167 -5.53 -11.67 1.42
CA ARG A 167 -5.91 -10.49 2.20
C ARG A 167 -4.77 -10.10 3.13
N TRP A 168 -4.23 -8.90 2.91
CA TRP A 168 -3.21 -8.30 3.75
C TRP A 168 -3.85 -7.54 4.92
N THR A 169 -3.28 -7.70 6.11
CA THR A 169 -3.73 -7.07 7.36
C THR A 169 -2.52 -6.63 8.18
N LEU A 170 -2.71 -5.65 9.06
CA LEU A 170 -1.74 -5.24 10.06
C LEU A 170 -2.20 -5.69 11.45
N THR A 171 -1.31 -6.25 12.25
CA THR A 171 -1.57 -6.57 13.66
C THR A 171 -0.38 -6.19 14.53
N ASP A 172 -0.64 -5.87 15.80
CA ASP A 172 0.41 -5.59 16.78
C ASP A 172 1.34 -6.80 16.97
N GLN A 173 2.65 -6.56 16.91
CA GLN A 173 3.69 -7.55 17.20
C GLN A 173 3.59 -8.12 18.64
N LYS A 174 2.87 -7.44 19.55
CA LYS A 174 2.59 -7.88 20.92
C LYS A 174 1.57 -9.04 20.99
N ALA A 175 0.78 -9.28 19.95
CA ALA A 175 -0.27 -10.28 19.92
C ALA A 175 0.22 -11.67 19.45
N ALA A 176 1.26 -12.21 20.09
CA ALA A 176 1.45 -13.65 20.06
C ALA A 176 0.26 -14.31 20.78
N PRO A 177 -0.51 -15.22 20.14
CA PRO A 177 -1.55 -15.94 20.86
C PRO A 177 -0.89 -16.75 21.99
N PRO A 178 -1.47 -16.81 23.20
CA PRO A 178 -0.97 -17.69 24.24
C PRO A 178 -1.05 -19.11 23.69
N ASN A 179 0.12 -19.72 23.52
CA ASN A 179 0.27 -21.07 23.00
C ASN A 179 -0.43 -22.02 23.98
N THR A 180 -1.67 -22.41 23.69
CA THR A 180 -2.39 -23.47 24.42
C THR A 180 -1.77 -24.81 24.07
N ALA A 181 -0.52 -24.99 24.53
CA ALA A 181 0.11 -26.27 24.65
C ALA A 181 -0.84 -27.14 25.49
N ALA A 182 -1.31 -28.23 24.89
CA ALA A 182 -2.19 -29.17 25.57
C ALA A 182 -1.55 -29.58 26.89
N ALA A 183 -2.26 -29.40 28.00
CA ALA A 183 -1.81 -29.82 29.31
C ALA A 183 -1.71 -31.35 29.33
N ALA A 184 -0.50 -31.87 29.07
CA ALA A 184 -0.20 -33.27 29.22
C ALA A 184 -0.49 -33.69 30.67
N GLY A 185 -1.26 -34.77 30.82
CA GLY A 185 -1.78 -35.18 32.13
C GLY A 185 -0.68 -35.49 33.14
N THR A 186 -0.76 -34.89 34.32
CA THR A 186 0.01 -35.33 35.49
C THR A 186 -0.81 -36.40 36.24
N PRO A 187 -0.21 -37.52 36.69
CA PRO A 187 -0.97 -38.58 37.37
C PRO A 187 -1.50 -38.12 38.74
N ALA A 188 -2.77 -38.38 39.02
CA ALA A 188 -3.35 -38.14 40.34
C ALA A 188 -2.97 -39.27 41.32
N PRO A 189 -2.63 -38.98 42.58
CA PRO A 189 -2.47 -40.00 43.62
C PRO A 189 -3.84 -40.55 44.08
N PRO A 190 -3.92 -41.78 44.60
CA PRO A 190 -5.19 -42.41 44.96
C PRO A 190 -5.78 -41.80 46.24
N GLN A 191 -6.90 -41.11 46.13
CA GLN A 191 -7.72 -40.74 47.29
C GLN A 191 -8.72 -41.84 47.62
N ILE A 192 -8.57 -42.40 48.83
CA ILE A 192 -9.42 -43.44 49.38
C ILE A 192 -10.66 -42.79 50.00
N GLY A 193 -11.84 -43.16 49.48
CA GLY A 193 -13.10 -43.19 50.22
C GLY A 193 -13.85 -41.86 50.42
N GLN A 194 -14.97 -41.70 49.70
CA GLN A 194 -16.24 -41.22 50.26
C GLN A 194 -17.43 -41.74 49.41
N PRO A 195 -18.59 -42.07 50.01
CA PRO A 195 -19.67 -42.77 49.32
C PRO A 195 -20.57 -41.83 48.48
N VAL A 196 -21.02 -42.32 47.32
CA VAL A 196 -21.93 -41.61 46.41
C VAL A 196 -23.40 -41.89 46.76
N PRO A 197 -24.23 -40.88 47.03
CA PRO A 197 -25.68 -41.06 47.15
C PRO A 197 -26.41 -40.86 45.80
N GLY A 198 -27.21 -41.86 45.41
CA GLY A 198 -28.47 -41.63 44.66
C GLY A 198 -28.40 -41.37 43.15
N ARG A 199 -28.05 -42.38 42.34
CA ARG A 199 -28.34 -42.40 40.89
C ARG A 199 -29.67 -43.14 40.63
N PHE A 200 -30.77 -42.41 40.41
CA PHE A 200 -32.06 -43.01 40.03
C PHE A 200 -32.05 -43.45 38.56
N PRO A 201 -32.59 -44.64 38.21
CA PRO A 201 -32.73 -45.11 36.84
C PRO A 201 -34.16 -44.97 36.28
N ASN A 202 -34.24 -44.86 34.94
CA ASN A 202 -35.40 -45.11 34.07
C ASN A 202 -36.67 -44.25 34.22
N GLY A 203 -37.33 -44.07 33.07
CA GLY A 203 -38.76 -43.72 32.98
C GLY A 203 -39.05 -42.46 32.18
N GLN A 204 -39.58 -42.63 30.97
CA GLN A 204 -40.45 -41.61 30.37
C GLN A 204 -41.73 -41.50 31.21
N PRO A 205 -42.34 -40.31 31.24
CA PRO A 205 -43.79 -40.22 31.22
C PRO A 205 -44.32 -39.34 30.07
N GLN A 206 -45.48 -39.73 29.52
CA GLN A 206 -46.28 -38.94 28.58
C GLN A 206 -47.23 -37.97 29.33
N VAL A 207 -48.30 -37.52 28.64
CA VAL A 207 -49.53 -36.82 29.09
C VAL A 207 -49.41 -35.27 29.01
N ILE A 208 -50.06 -34.51 28.09
CA ILE A 208 -51.50 -34.30 27.71
C ILE A 208 -52.20 -33.35 28.73
N PHE A 209 -53.01 -32.32 28.40
CA PHE A 209 -53.87 -31.97 27.24
C PHE A 209 -53.83 -30.44 26.88
N GLY A 210 -54.35 -30.05 25.70
CA GLY A 210 -54.83 -28.67 25.39
C GLY A 210 -54.46 -28.20 23.97
N ARG A 211 -55.39 -27.96 23.03
CA ARG A 211 -56.86 -27.79 23.10
C ARG A 211 -57.54 -28.39 21.86
#